data_AF-A0A543B131-F1
#
_entry.id   AF-A0A543B131-F1
#
_cell.length_a   1.000
_cell.length_b   1.000
_cell.length_c   1.000
_cell.angle_alpha   90.00
_cell.angle_beta   90.00
_cell.angle_gamma   90.00
#
_symmetry.space_group_name_H-M   'P 1'
#
loop_
_entity.id
_entity.type
_entity.pdbx_description
1 polymer ?
#
loop_
_entity_poly.entity_id
_entity_poly.type
_entity_poly.pdbx_seq_one_letter_code
_entity_poly.pdbx_strand_id
1 'polypeptide(L)'
;MTSINELTSAIRIKAVSPDNSIEARLTGEDGVTLRCRPGSLRHHTASSFAEQVRLALTRLTSGSIKAADMVRTRIVGEPSDEPVDEFNRHIAEERIRHARRLIAAIEAESHSPHGHVHIRVSGGHGYNVEISQRAISILDEMSIMDEVNAALQGALIEYNTQATVAQNTVLNHRYESI
;
A
#
# COMPACT_ATOMS: atom_id res chain seq x y z
N MET A 1 18.68 10.65 18.67
CA MET A 1 17.22 10.38 18.70
C MET A 1 16.86 9.80 17.36
N THR A 2 16.44 8.53 17.32
CA THR A 2 15.93 7.91 16.08
C THR A 2 14.56 8.50 15.78
N SER A 3 14.38 9.08 14.59
CA SER A 3 13.10 9.68 14.20
C SER A 3 12.03 8.61 13.97
N ILE A 4 10.74 8.97 14.08
CA ILE A 4 9.63 8.07 13.70
C ILE A 4 9.79 7.56 12.27
N ASN A 5 10.29 8.40 11.37
CA ASN A 5 10.54 8.02 9.97
C ASN A 5 11.62 6.93 9.85
N GLU A 6 12.68 6.98 10.65
CA GLU A 6 13.73 5.96 10.69
C GLU A 6 13.25 4.64 11.32
N LEU A 7 12.36 4.69 12.31
CA LEU A 7 11.77 3.48 12.90
C LEU A 7 10.72 2.84 11.98
N THR A 8 10.02 3.66 11.19
CA THR A 8 9.02 3.17 10.22
C THR A 8 9.70 2.60 8.98
N SER A 9 10.84 3.15 8.54
CA SER A 9 11.62 2.60 7.41
C SER A 9 12.31 1.27 7.75
N ALA A 10 12.53 0.97 9.03
CA ALA A 10 13.05 -0.32 9.49
C ALA A 10 11.99 -1.45 9.51
N ILE A 11 10.71 -1.12 9.31
CA ILE A 11 9.63 -2.11 9.33
C ILE A 11 9.79 -3.08 8.17
N ARG A 12 9.87 -4.38 8.49
CA ARG A 12 9.90 -5.47 7.53
C ARG A 12 8.67 -6.33 7.73
N ILE A 13 7.86 -6.46 6.70
CA ILE A 13 6.61 -7.24 6.77
C ILE A 13 6.62 -8.26 5.67
N LYS A 14 6.16 -9.45 6.02
CA LYS A 14 5.90 -10.53 5.10
C LYS A 14 4.44 -10.93 5.24
N ALA A 15 3.76 -11.05 4.11
CA ALA A 15 2.43 -11.60 4.00
C ALA A 15 2.42 -12.70 2.94
N VAL A 16 1.50 -13.65 3.09
CA VAL A 16 1.33 -14.75 2.16
C VAL A 16 -0.15 -14.84 1.79
N SER A 17 -0.44 -15.17 0.53
CA SER A 17 -1.80 -15.47 0.06
C SER A 17 -2.41 -16.67 0.82
N PRO A 18 -3.75 -16.81 0.89
CA PRO A 18 -4.40 -17.92 1.60
C PRO A 18 -3.93 -19.32 1.19
N ASP A 19 -3.61 -19.52 -0.08
CA ASP A 19 -3.18 -20.79 -0.64
C ASP A 19 -1.65 -21.01 -0.62
N ASN A 20 -0.89 -20.02 -0.13
CA ASN A 20 0.57 -20.01 -0.11
C ASN A 20 1.27 -19.96 -1.47
N SER A 21 0.57 -19.54 -2.54
CA SER A 21 1.16 -19.36 -3.87
C SER A 21 1.93 -18.04 -4.00
N ILE A 22 1.50 -16.97 -3.33
CA ILE A 22 2.10 -15.63 -3.42
C ILE A 22 2.64 -15.19 -2.06
N GLU A 23 3.88 -14.73 -2.06
CA GLU A 23 4.51 -14.05 -0.92
C GLU A 23 4.73 -12.58 -1.26
N ALA A 24 4.20 -11.69 -0.43
CA ALA A 24 4.41 -10.25 -0.52
C ALA A 24 5.32 -9.79 0.62
N ARG A 25 6.26 -8.90 0.32
CA ARG A 25 7.21 -8.33 1.28
C ARG A 25 7.19 -6.81 1.18
N LEU A 26 7.30 -6.17 2.34
CA LEU A 26 7.58 -4.74 2.47
C LEU A 26 8.93 -4.60 3.18
N THR A 27 9.89 -3.95 2.51
CA THR A 27 11.16 -3.54 3.09
C THR A 27 11.36 -2.05 2.87
N GLY A 28 12.11 -1.37 3.75
CA GLY A 28 12.42 0.04 3.56
C GLY A 28 13.30 0.35 2.35
N GLU A 29 14.05 -0.64 1.85
CA GLU A 29 14.98 -0.51 0.72
C GLU A 29 14.28 -0.78 -0.63
N ASP A 30 13.49 -1.86 -0.72
CA ASP A 30 12.91 -2.33 -1.98
C ASP A 30 11.43 -1.95 -2.13
N GLY A 31 10.83 -1.36 -1.09
CA GLY A 31 9.39 -1.13 -1.03
C GLY A 31 8.60 -2.44 -1.02
N VAL A 32 7.50 -2.48 -1.77
CA VAL A 32 6.66 -3.68 -1.89
C VAL A 32 7.16 -4.55 -3.04
N THR A 33 7.45 -5.82 -2.74
CA THR A 33 7.80 -6.84 -3.73
C THR A 33 6.96 -8.09 -3.53
N LEU A 34 6.62 -8.77 -4.62
CA LEU A 34 5.95 -10.06 -4.60
C LEU A 34 6.80 -11.14 -5.23
N ARG A 35 6.58 -12.38 -4.78
CA ARG A 35 7.16 -13.59 -5.35
C ARG A 35 6.10 -14.67 -5.48
N CYS A 36 6.14 -15.39 -6.59
CA CYS A 36 5.40 -16.62 -6.79
C CYS A 36 6.22 -17.79 -6.24
N ARG A 37 5.56 -18.70 -5.51
CA ARG A 37 6.18 -19.93 -5.04
C ARG A 37 6.36 -20.91 -6.21
N PRO A 38 7.51 -21.60 -6.33
CA PRO A 38 7.77 -22.51 -7.43
C PRO A 38 6.69 -23.58 -7.63
N GLY A 39 6.24 -23.72 -8.88
CA GLY A 39 5.20 -24.66 -9.30
C GLY A 39 3.78 -24.29 -8.88
N SER A 40 3.53 -23.08 -8.41
CA SER A 40 2.18 -22.63 -8.02
C SER A 40 1.36 -22.19 -9.22
N LEU A 41 1.98 -21.58 -10.23
CA LEU A 41 1.26 -20.97 -11.36
C LEU A 41 0.39 -21.98 -12.13
N ARG A 42 0.84 -23.23 -12.24
CA ARG A 42 0.10 -24.32 -12.91
C ARG A 42 -1.25 -24.67 -12.25
N HIS A 43 -1.45 -24.23 -11.00
CA HIS A 43 -2.68 -24.50 -10.25
C HIS A 43 -3.70 -23.36 -10.38
N HIS A 44 -3.39 -22.33 -11.18
CA HIS A 44 -4.20 -21.12 -11.28
C HIS A 44 -4.68 -20.83 -12.69
N THR A 45 -5.92 -20.33 -12.77
CA THR A 45 -6.38 -19.46 -13.85
C THR A 45 -5.89 -18.03 -13.61
N ALA A 46 -5.97 -17.16 -14.61
CA ALA A 46 -5.58 -15.76 -14.44
C ALA A 46 -6.38 -15.04 -13.37
N SER A 47 -7.70 -15.28 -13.32
CA SER A 47 -8.57 -14.75 -12.27
C SER A 47 -8.18 -15.24 -10.88
N SER A 48 -7.91 -16.54 -10.73
CA SER A 48 -7.52 -17.09 -9.42
C SER A 48 -6.14 -16.61 -8.98
N PHE A 49 -5.18 -16.47 -9.90
CA PHE A 49 -3.84 -15.96 -9.60
C PHE A 49 -3.89 -14.49 -9.21
N ALA A 50 -4.63 -13.67 -9.96
CA ALA A 50 -4.85 -12.26 -9.66
C ALA A 50 -5.48 -12.06 -8.27
N GLU A 51 -6.45 -12.92 -7.91
CA GLU A 51 -7.06 -12.91 -6.59
C GLU A 51 -6.04 -13.23 -5.48
N GLN A 52 -5.12 -14.19 -5.67
CA GLN A 52 -4.08 -14.47 -4.68
C GLN A 52 -3.09 -13.30 -4.53
N VAL A 53 -2.71 -12.65 -5.63
CA VAL A 53 -1.89 -11.43 -5.62
C VAL A 53 -2.59 -10.34 -4.81
N ARG A 54 -3.87 -10.08 -5.11
CA ARG A 54 -4.70 -9.10 -4.41
C ARG A 54 -4.75 -9.38 -2.91
N LEU A 55 -5.04 -10.62 -2.52
CA LEU A 55 -5.14 -11.02 -1.10
C LEU A 55 -3.79 -10.92 -0.38
N ALA A 56 -2.67 -11.25 -1.03
CA ALA A 56 -1.34 -11.06 -0.46
C ALA A 56 -1.05 -9.57 -0.19
N LEU A 57 -1.38 -8.69 -1.14
CA LEU A 57 -1.23 -7.24 -1.00
C LEU A 57 -2.10 -6.66 0.11
N THR A 58 -3.39 -7.01 0.15
CA THR A 58 -4.30 -6.57 1.22
C THR A 58 -3.79 -6.97 2.60
N ARG A 59 -3.28 -8.20 2.74
CA ARG A 59 -2.67 -8.69 4.00
C ARG A 59 -1.40 -7.92 4.34
N LEU A 60 -0.53 -7.66 3.36
CA LEU A 60 0.70 -6.90 3.56
C LEU A 60 0.39 -5.49 4.06
N THR A 61 -0.53 -4.78 3.41
CA THR A 61 -0.92 -3.41 3.78
C THR A 61 -1.59 -3.37 5.15
N SER A 62 -2.46 -4.33 5.45
CA SER A 62 -3.05 -4.46 6.80
C SER A 62 -1.99 -4.70 7.88
N GLY A 63 -0.98 -5.52 7.57
CA GLY A 63 0.17 -5.73 8.44
C GLY A 63 0.98 -4.45 8.64
N SER A 64 1.19 -3.68 7.57
CA SER A 64 1.92 -2.40 7.58
C SER A 64 1.26 -1.36 8.47
N ILE A 65 -0.04 -1.20 8.35
CA ILE A 65 -0.81 -0.28 9.21
C ILE A 65 -0.67 -0.68 10.67
N LYS A 66 -0.88 -1.97 11.00
CA LYS A 66 -0.74 -2.48 12.38
C LYS A 66 0.67 -2.27 12.93
N ALA A 67 1.71 -2.56 12.14
CA ALA A 67 3.10 -2.38 12.56
C ALA A 67 3.42 -0.90 12.82
N ALA A 68 2.97 0.00 11.94
CA ALA A 68 3.13 1.43 12.11
C ALA A 68 2.42 1.95 13.37
N ASP A 69 1.21 1.48 13.64
CA ASP A 69 0.47 1.85 14.85
C ASP A 69 1.18 1.35 16.12
N MET A 70 1.69 0.11 16.12
CA MET A 70 2.47 -0.42 17.25
C MET A 70 3.74 0.40 17.52
N VAL A 71 4.44 0.84 16.47
CA VAL A 71 5.62 1.70 16.60
C VAL A 71 5.23 3.06 17.19
N ARG A 72 4.14 3.67 16.72
CA ARG A 72 3.64 4.95 17.25
C ARG A 72 3.28 4.85 18.74
N THR A 73 2.50 3.84 19.14
CA THR A 73 2.12 3.64 20.55
C THR A 73 3.34 3.50 21.45
N ARG A 74 4.39 2.81 20.97
CA ARG A 74 5.63 2.61 21.74
C ARG A 74 6.44 3.90 21.93
N ILE A 75 6.38 4.84 20.99
CA ILE A 75 7.17 6.08 21.03
C ILE A 75 6.45 7.18 21.81
N VAL A 76 5.13 7.33 21.62
CA VAL A 76 4.35 8.42 22.21
C VAL A 76 3.95 8.13 23.66
N GLY A 77 3.97 6.86 24.08
CA GLY A 77 3.38 6.44 25.37
C GLY A 77 1.85 6.35 25.27
N GLU A 78 1.20 5.87 26.34
CA GLU A 78 -0.25 5.98 26.47
C GLU A 78 -0.65 7.47 26.49
N PRO A 79 -1.77 7.85 25.84
CA PRO A 79 -2.23 9.23 25.85
C PRO A 79 -2.38 9.70 27.30
N SER A 80 -1.71 10.80 27.67
CA SER A 80 -1.93 11.43 28.98
C SER A 80 -3.30 12.09 29.00
N ASP A 81 -3.99 12.02 30.14
CA ASP A 81 -5.25 12.73 30.43
C ASP A 81 -5.05 14.26 30.57
N GLU A 82 -4.10 14.85 29.85
CA GLU A 82 -3.95 16.30 29.84
C GLU A 82 -5.11 16.93 29.05
N PRO A 83 -5.75 17.98 29.59
CA PRO A 83 -6.83 18.68 28.91
C PRO A 83 -6.27 19.41 27.69
N VAL A 84 -6.30 18.74 26.54
CA VAL A 84 -6.06 19.37 25.24
C VAL A 84 -7.20 20.37 25.01
N ASP A 85 -6.86 21.62 24.76
CA ASP A 85 -7.80 22.68 24.38
C ASP A 85 -8.77 22.18 23.30
N GLU A 86 -10.05 22.15 23.66
CA GLU A 86 -11.13 21.53 22.87
C GLU A 86 -11.26 22.15 21.48
N PHE A 87 -10.93 23.44 21.35
CA PHE A 87 -10.89 24.15 20.07
C PHE A 87 -9.78 23.61 19.15
N ASN A 88 -8.58 23.43 19.69
CA ASN A 88 -7.45 22.87 18.94
C ASN A 88 -7.70 21.40 18.56
N ARG A 89 -8.38 20.63 19.42
CA ARG A 89 -8.80 19.25 19.12
C ARG A 89 -9.78 19.21 17.94
N HIS A 90 -10.81 20.07 17.94
CA HIS A 90 -11.80 20.11 16.86
C HIS A 90 -11.17 20.46 15.50
N ILE A 91 -10.28 21.46 15.46
CA ILE A 91 -9.55 21.82 14.23
C ILE A 91 -8.66 20.65 13.76
N ALA A 92 -7.95 20.00 14.67
CA ALA A 92 -7.12 18.83 14.33
C ALA A 92 -7.96 17.68 13.76
N GLU A 93 -9.13 17.39 14.36
CA GLU A 93 -10.04 16.35 13.89
C GLU A 93 -10.64 16.65 12.51
N GLU A 94 -11.07 17.89 12.25
CA GLU A 94 -11.57 18.29 10.91
C GLU A 94 -10.46 18.15 9.85
N ARG A 95 -9.23 18.55 10.17
CA ARG A 95 -8.08 18.40 9.26
C ARG A 95 -7.75 16.94 8.98
N ILE A 96 -7.76 16.09 10.00
CA ILE A 96 -7.57 14.64 9.84
C ILE A 96 -8.68 14.05 8.98
N ARG A 97 -9.94 14.44 9.21
CA ARG A 97 -11.08 13.99 8.38
C ARG A 97 -10.93 14.43 6.93
N HIS A 98 -10.56 15.67 6.68
CA HIS A 98 -10.34 16.19 5.34
C HIS A 98 -9.19 15.45 4.63
N ALA A 99 -8.04 15.28 5.30
CA ALA A 99 -6.91 14.52 4.77
C ALA A 99 -7.29 13.08 4.44
N ARG A 100 -8.04 12.41 5.32
CA ARG A 100 -8.53 11.04 5.06
C ARG A 100 -9.44 10.97 3.85
N ARG A 101 -10.32 11.95 3.63
CA ARG A 101 -11.18 12.01 2.45
C ARG A 101 -10.39 12.17 1.17
N LEU A 102 -9.41 13.07 1.15
CA LEU A 102 -8.54 13.27 -0.02
C LEU A 102 -7.77 11.99 -0.34
N ILE A 103 -7.17 11.36 0.67
CA ILE A 103 -6.43 10.10 0.49
C ILE A 103 -7.34 8.96 0.02
N ALA A 104 -8.54 8.85 0.58
CA ALA A 104 -9.51 7.82 0.21
C ALA A 104 -10.01 7.95 -1.24
N ALA A 105 -10.01 9.17 -1.79
CA ALA A 105 -10.41 9.45 -3.16
C ALA A 105 -9.30 9.21 -4.20
N ILE A 106 -8.07 8.93 -3.77
CA ILE A 106 -6.97 8.65 -4.70
C ILE A 106 -7.20 7.29 -5.34
N GLU A 107 -7.21 7.30 -6.67
CA GLU A 107 -7.13 6.13 -7.51
C GLU A 107 -5.89 6.25 -8.40
N ALA A 108 -5.07 5.22 -8.38
CA ALA A 108 -3.84 5.13 -9.18
C ALA A 108 -3.84 3.77 -9.88
N GLU A 109 -3.35 3.72 -11.11
CA GLU A 109 -3.33 2.49 -11.87
C GLU A 109 -2.14 2.39 -12.81
N SER A 110 -1.69 1.18 -13.06
CA SER A 110 -0.57 0.96 -13.95
C SER A 110 -0.65 -0.38 -14.64
N HIS A 111 -0.18 -0.39 -15.88
CA HIS A 111 0.00 -1.57 -16.69
C HIS A 111 1.46 -2.02 -16.64
N SER A 112 1.66 -3.33 -16.65
CA SER A 112 2.98 -3.89 -16.81
C SER A 112 3.54 -3.60 -18.21
N PRO A 113 4.87 -3.65 -18.41
CA PRO A 113 5.52 -3.22 -19.66
C PRO A 113 4.99 -3.94 -20.91
N HIS A 114 4.59 -5.20 -20.79
CA HIS A 114 4.06 -5.99 -21.90
C HIS A 114 2.52 -6.10 -21.91
N GLY A 115 1.84 -5.32 -21.05
CA GLY A 115 0.37 -5.28 -20.99
C GLY A 115 -0.28 -6.57 -20.47
N HIS A 116 0.47 -7.39 -19.74
CA HIS A 116 -0.02 -8.65 -19.18
C HIS A 116 -0.75 -8.47 -17.86
N VAL A 117 -0.43 -7.43 -17.10
CA VAL A 117 -0.97 -7.16 -15.77
C VAL A 117 -1.42 -5.71 -15.70
N HIS A 118 -2.57 -5.48 -15.07
CA HIS A 118 -3.07 -4.16 -14.70
C HIS A 118 -3.38 -4.16 -13.21
N ILE A 119 -2.87 -3.16 -12.49
CA ILE A 119 -3.10 -3.00 -11.06
C ILE A 119 -3.67 -1.61 -10.81
N ARG A 120 -4.77 -1.56 -10.06
CA ARG A 120 -5.34 -0.34 -9.51
C ARG A 120 -5.23 -0.33 -8.00
N VAL A 121 -4.82 0.80 -7.45
CA VAL A 121 -4.75 1.09 -6.02
C VAL A 121 -5.77 2.18 -5.69
N SER A 122 -6.64 1.92 -4.73
CA SER A 122 -7.64 2.88 -4.24
C SER A 122 -7.48 3.12 -2.75
N GLY A 123 -7.49 4.39 -2.34
CA GLY A 123 -7.40 4.79 -0.93
C GLY A 123 -6.13 4.34 -0.19
N GLY A 124 -5.12 3.80 -0.89
CA GLY A 124 -3.86 3.27 -0.33
C GLY A 124 -3.93 1.85 0.22
N HIS A 125 -5.08 1.17 0.10
CA HIS A 125 -5.27 -0.17 0.68
C HIS A 125 -6.22 -1.06 -0.10
N GLY A 126 -7.05 -0.50 -1.00
CA GLY A 126 -7.79 -1.25 -1.99
C GLY A 126 -6.87 -1.60 -3.17
N TYR A 127 -6.83 -2.88 -3.53
CA TYR A 127 -6.13 -3.36 -4.72
C TYR A 127 -7.14 -4.05 -5.63
N ASN A 128 -7.13 -3.69 -6.91
CA ASN A 128 -7.69 -4.50 -7.98
C ASN A 128 -6.53 -4.98 -8.85
N VAL A 129 -6.55 -6.27 -9.21
CA VAL A 129 -5.49 -6.90 -9.98
C VAL A 129 -6.14 -7.65 -11.12
N GLU A 130 -5.71 -7.33 -12.33
CA GLU A 130 -6.18 -7.99 -13.54
C GLU A 130 -4.97 -8.58 -14.26
N ILE A 131 -5.06 -9.86 -14.61
CA ILE A 131 -4.00 -10.59 -15.29
C ILE A 131 -4.60 -11.17 -16.56
N SER A 132 -3.94 -10.92 -17.69
CA SER A 132 -4.37 -11.45 -18.97
C SER A 132 -4.36 -12.97 -18.95
N GLN A 133 -5.44 -13.60 -19.45
CA GLN A 133 -5.52 -15.05 -19.58
C GLN A 133 -4.38 -15.61 -20.42
N ARG A 134 -3.89 -14.84 -21.41
CA ARG A 134 -2.75 -15.22 -22.24
C ARG A 134 -1.45 -15.29 -21.44
N ALA A 135 -1.25 -14.38 -20.47
CA ALA A 135 -0.03 -14.29 -19.70
C ALA A 135 0.24 -15.56 -18.89
N ILE A 136 -0.77 -16.10 -18.21
CA ILE A 136 -0.68 -17.37 -17.45
C ILE A 136 -0.23 -18.54 -18.32
N SER A 137 -0.64 -18.55 -19.59
CA SER A 137 -0.35 -19.66 -20.51
C SER A 137 1.03 -19.60 -21.15
N ILE A 138 1.65 -18.42 -21.22
CA ILE A 138 2.91 -18.21 -21.98
C ILE A 138 4.09 -17.80 -21.12
N LEU A 139 3.85 -17.20 -19.95
CA LEU A 139 4.90 -16.74 -19.07
C LEU A 139 5.22 -17.81 -18.03
N ASP A 140 6.50 -17.91 -17.68
CA ASP A 140 6.90 -18.64 -16.49
C ASP A 140 6.62 -17.81 -15.22
N GLU A 141 6.83 -18.44 -14.07
CA GLU A 141 6.57 -17.87 -12.75
C GLU A 141 7.41 -16.64 -12.44
N MET A 142 8.61 -16.55 -13.02
CA MET A 142 9.48 -15.40 -12.81
C MET A 142 9.00 -14.22 -13.65
N SER A 143 8.76 -14.47 -14.94
CA SER A 143 8.32 -13.47 -15.92
C SER A 143 6.97 -12.87 -15.56
N ILE A 144 6.00 -13.69 -15.12
CA ILE A 144 4.71 -13.15 -14.66
C ILE A 144 4.85 -12.30 -13.40
N MET A 145 5.78 -12.64 -12.50
CA MET A 145 6.02 -11.85 -11.31
C MET A 145 6.76 -10.56 -11.60
N ASP A 146 7.63 -10.53 -12.62
CA ASP A 146 8.24 -9.29 -13.11
C ASP A 146 7.16 -8.35 -13.65
N GLU A 147 6.19 -8.85 -14.41
CA GLU A 147 5.04 -8.06 -14.87
C GLU A 147 4.19 -7.55 -13.69
N VAL A 148 3.87 -8.41 -12.73
CA VAL A 148 3.09 -8.02 -11.53
C VAL A 148 3.81 -6.96 -10.71
N ASN A 149 5.11 -7.13 -10.45
CA ASN A 149 5.90 -6.18 -9.68
C ASN A 149 6.05 -4.85 -10.41
N ALA A 150 6.24 -4.86 -11.73
CA ALA A 150 6.34 -3.64 -12.53
C ALA A 150 5.02 -2.84 -12.51
N ALA A 151 3.88 -3.50 -12.74
CA ALA A 151 2.57 -2.86 -12.63
C ALA A 151 2.32 -2.32 -11.21
N LEU A 152 2.70 -3.07 -10.18
CA LEU A 152 2.52 -2.63 -8.81
C LEU A 152 3.37 -1.40 -8.50
N GLN A 153 4.64 -1.41 -8.88
CA GLN A 153 5.54 -0.28 -8.67
C GLN A 153 5.01 0.98 -9.37
N GLY A 154 4.56 0.85 -10.61
CA GLY A 154 3.94 1.97 -11.33
C GLY A 154 2.73 2.54 -10.60
N ALA A 155 1.81 1.68 -10.15
CA ALA A 155 0.61 2.12 -9.43
C ALA A 155 0.94 2.74 -8.07
N LEU A 156 1.96 2.23 -7.35
CA LEU A 156 2.41 2.79 -6.07
C LEU A 156 3.12 4.14 -6.25
N ILE A 157 3.91 4.31 -7.31
CA ILE A 157 4.56 5.60 -7.62
C ILE A 157 3.51 6.66 -7.93
N GLU A 158 2.53 6.34 -8.77
CA GLU A 158 1.43 7.24 -9.06
C GLU A 158 0.63 7.57 -7.81
N TYR A 159 0.25 6.56 -7.01
CA TYR A 159 -0.45 6.74 -5.74
C TYR A 159 0.32 7.69 -4.81
N ASN A 160 1.61 7.46 -4.61
CA ASN A 160 2.45 8.28 -3.74
C ASN A 160 2.58 9.72 -4.24
N THR A 161 2.61 9.91 -5.56
CA THR A 161 2.63 11.24 -6.19
C THR A 161 1.35 11.99 -5.87
N GLN A 162 0.18 11.36 -6.10
CA GLN A 162 -1.12 11.96 -5.78
C GLN A 162 -1.29 12.18 -4.27
N ALA A 163 -0.83 11.25 -3.44
CA ALA A 163 -0.90 11.35 -1.98
C ALA A 163 -0.06 12.51 -1.44
N THR A 164 1.12 12.74 -2.03
CA THR A 164 1.98 13.89 -1.69
C THR A 164 1.29 15.21 -2.04
N VAL A 165 0.65 15.29 -3.21
CA VAL A 165 -0.14 16.48 -3.60
C VAL A 165 -1.29 16.71 -2.62
N ALA A 166 -2.07 15.66 -2.31
CA ALA A 166 -3.17 15.75 -1.35
C ALA A 166 -2.70 16.22 0.04
N GLN A 167 -1.57 15.69 0.54
CA GLN A 167 -0.99 16.13 1.81
C GLN A 167 -0.58 17.61 1.78
N ASN A 168 0.04 18.07 0.69
CA ASN A 168 0.41 19.47 0.52
C ASN A 168 -0.81 20.39 0.47
N THR A 169 -1.93 19.97 -0.13
CA THR A 169 -3.19 20.71 -0.10
C THR A 169 -3.68 20.94 1.34
N VAL A 170 -3.65 19.91 2.19
CA VAL A 170 -4.05 20.03 3.61
C VAL A 170 -3.11 20.92 4.42
N LEU A 171 -1.82 20.94 4.07
CA LEU A 171 -0.82 21.77 4.74
C LEU A 171 -0.91 23.24 4.30
N ASN A 172 -1.18 23.51 3.02
CA ASN A 172 -1.20 24.85 2.45
C ASN A 172 -2.52 25.60 2.70
N HIS A 173 -3.64 24.92 2.96
CA HIS A 173 -4.88 25.54 3.45
C HIS A 173 -4.70 26.29 4.79
N ARG A 174 -3.53 26.19 5.42
CA ARG A 174 -3.10 26.94 6.60
C ARG A 174 -2.84 28.44 6.32
N TYR A 175 -2.70 28.86 5.05
CA TYR A 175 -2.31 30.23 4.69
C TYR A 175 -3.43 31.16 4.23
N GLU A 176 -4.64 30.65 3.96
CA GLU A 176 -5.75 31.47 3.43
C GLU A 176 -6.84 31.78 4.45
N SER A 177 -6.68 31.35 5.71
CA SER A 177 -7.68 31.53 6.78
C SER A 177 -7.18 32.35 7.98
N ILE A 178 -6.10 33.13 7.80
CA ILE A 178 -5.61 34.15 8.75
C ILE A 178 -5.78 35.51 8.08
#